data_AF-A0A1B6MAR3-F1
#
_entry.id   AF-A0A1B6MAR3-F1
#
_cell.length_a   1.000
_cell.length_b   1.000
_cell.length_c   1.000
_cell.angle_alpha   90.00
_cell.angle_beta   90.00
_cell.angle_gamma   90.00
#
_symmetry.space_group_name_H-M   'P 1'
#
loop_
_entity.id
_entity.type
_entity.pdbx_description
1 polymer ?
#
loop_
_entity_poly.entity_id
_entity_poly.type
_entity_poly.pdbx_seq_one_letter_code
_entity_poly.pdbx_strand_id
1 'polypeptide(L)'
;QTLANLLWLNLSENHLLWFDYAFIHSNLKWLDIHSNYIERLGNYYKIQELHIKTLDASHNRIAELNELSIPNGAEVVFINNNFIKAVKVNTFFDKTNLARVDMYANELTKLDLNALRLYPVAMNKSLPEFYLGGNPFHCDCSMDWLPVINNMTALRQYPRVMDLENVMCKMTYSRGMMHIPAIDAKPAQFLCPYETHCFALCHCCDFDAC
;
A
#
# COMPACT_ATOMS: atom_id res chain seq x y z
N GLN A 1 -31.67 19.59 -8.02
CA GLN A 1 -31.62 18.57 -9.09
C GLN A 1 -30.69 17.48 -8.61
N THR A 2 -31.21 16.29 -8.28
CA THR A 2 -30.42 15.20 -7.71
C THR A 2 -29.62 14.50 -8.82
N LEU A 3 -28.31 14.35 -8.60
CA LEU A 3 -27.35 13.72 -9.53
C LEU A 3 -27.50 12.19 -9.60
N ALA A 4 -28.74 11.67 -9.65
CA ALA A 4 -29.05 10.24 -9.49
C ALA A 4 -28.41 9.32 -10.56
N ASN A 5 -27.99 9.90 -11.69
CA ASN A 5 -27.39 9.19 -12.82
C ASN A 5 -25.89 9.49 -13.00
N LEU A 6 -25.22 10.13 -12.04
CA LEU A 6 -23.81 10.46 -12.19
C LEU A 6 -22.96 9.20 -12.07
N LEU A 7 -22.37 8.80 -13.19
CA LEU A 7 -21.44 7.66 -13.28
C LEU A 7 -19.98 8.11 -13.24
N TRP A 8 -19.74 9.35 -13.64
CA TRP A 8 -18.43 9.95 -13.81
C TRP A 8 -18.38 11.30 -13.11
N LEU A 9 -17.42 11.49 -12.21
CA LEU A 9 -17.21 12.74 -11.48
C LEU A 9 -15.74 13.10 -11.57
N ASN A 10 -15.45 14.25 -12.16
CA ASN A 10 -14.12 14.82 -12.20
C ASN A 10 -14.06 16.05 -11.30
N LEU A 11 -13.21 16.00 -10.28
CA LEU A 11 -12.89 17.09 -9.36
C LEU A 11 -11.39 17.38 -9.35
N SER A 12 -10.65 16.99 -10.39
CA SER A 12 -9.21 17.21 -10.48
C SER A 12 -8.85 18.69 -10.50
N GLU A 13 -7.66 19.04 -10.01
CA GLU A 13 -7.11 20.41 -10.11
C GLU A 13 -7.99 21.50 -9.48
N ASN A 14 -8.73 21.17 -8.41
CA ASN A 14 -9.65 22.09 -7.74
C ASN A 14 -9.15 22.60 -6.38
N HIS A 15 -7.87 22.38 -6.05
CA HIS A 15 -7.26 22.77 -4.78
C HIS A 15 -8.01 22.24 -3.55
N LEU A 16 -8.67 21.08 -3.66
CA LEU A 16 -9.42 20.47 -2.57
C LEU A 16 -8.47 20.07 -1.44
N LEU A 17 -8.72 20.56 -0.24
CA LEU A 17 -7.98 20.18 0.96
C LEU A 17 -8.57 18.96 1.66
N TRP A 18 -9.87 18.72 1.44
CA TRP A 18 -10.63 17.70 2.14
C TRP A 18 -11.61 17.00 1.21
N PHE A 19 -11.75 15.69 1.41
CA PHE A 19 -12.65 14.84 0.66
C PHE A 19 -13.19 13.72 1.55
N ASP A 20 -14.48 13.41 1.40
CA ASP A 20 -15.10 12.24 2.02
C ASP A 20 -16.11 11.62 1.06
N TYR A 21 -16.14 10.28 1.00
CA TYR A 21 -17.08 9.55 0.15
C TYR A 21 -18.56 9.77 0.52
N ALA A 22 -18.84 10.33 1.70
CA ALA A 22 -20.19 10.72 2.12
C ALA A 22 -20.89 11.70 1.17
N PHE A 23 -20.13 12.50 0.42
CA PHE A 23 -20.67 13.57 -0.43
C PHE A 23 -20.86 13.16 -1.88
N ILE A 24 -20.49 11.94 -2.25
CA ILE A 24 -20.65 11.43 -3.60
C ILE A 24 -21.82 10.45 -3.69
N HIS A 25 -22.40 10.33 -4.87
CA HIS A 25 -23.48 9.38 -5.12
C HIS A 25 -22.95 7.94 -5.18
N SER A 26 -23.63 6.99 -4.54
CA SER A 26 -23.20 5.58 -4.48
C SER A 26 -23.05 4.89 -5.85
N ASN A 27 -23.85 5.32 -6.83
CA ASN A 27 -23.82 4.81 -8.21
C ASN A 27 -22.56 5.22 -9.01
N LEU A 28 -21.73 6.13 -8.49
CA LEU A 28 -20.55 6.63 -9.19
C LEU A 28 -19.60 5.46 -9.51
N LYS A 29 -19.12 5.40 -10.75
CA LYS A 29 -18.21 4.36 -11.23
C LYS A 29 -16.78 4.87 -11.37
N TRP A 30 -16.62 6.14 -11.68
CA TRP A 30 -15.32 6.75 -11.88
C TRP A 30 -15.26 8.06 -11.11
N LEU A 31 -14.19 8.23 -10.33
CA LEU A 31 -13.89 9.42 -9.56
C LEU A 31 -12.49 9.92 -9.86
N ASP A 32 -12.39 11.15 -10.40
CA ASP A 32 -11.15 11.91 -10.41
C ASP A 32 -11.13 12.85 -9.24
N ILE A 33 -10.06 12.79 -8.47
CA ILE A 33 -9.68 13.82 -7.50
C ILE A 33 -8.18 14.12 -7.61
N HIS A 34 -7.54 13.81 -8.75
CA HIS A 34 -6.10 14.02 -8.92
C HIS A 34 -5.69 15.51 -8.85
N SER A 35 -4.42 15.78 -8.57
CA SER A 35 -3.86 17.14 -8.51
C SER A 35 -4.62 18.07 -7.56
N ASN A 36 -4.92 17.59 -6.36
CA ASN A 36 -5.52 18.36 -5.29
C ASN A 36 -4.58 18.40 -4.07
N TYR A 37 -5.08 18.83 -2.92
CA TYR A 37 -4.33 18.90 -1.67
C TYR A 37 -4.93 18.01 -0.59
N ILE A 38 -5.59 16.92 -1.00
CA ILE A 38 -6.31 16.02 -0.10
C ILE A 38 -5.29 15.24 0.74
N GLU A 39 -5.40 15.34 2.05
CA GLU A 39 -4.47 14.68 2.99
C GLU A 39 -4.94 13.27 3.39
N ARG A 40 -6.23 12.97 3.24
CA ARG A 40 -6.85 11.70 3.62
C ARG A 40 -8.05 11.39 2.74
N LEU A 41 -8.19 10.14 2.34
CA LEU A 41 -9.40 9.62 1.73
C LEU A 41 -10.39 9.21 2.84
N GLY A 42 -11.32 10.10 3.14
CA GLY A 42 -12.30 9.93 4.21
C GLY A 42 -13.48 9.04 3.80
N ASN A 43 -13.93 8.20 4.74
CA ASN A 43 -15.20 7.50 4.66
C ASN A 43 -15.86 7.50 6.04
N TYR A 44 -16.21 8.70 6.54
CA TYR A 44 -16.65 8.88 7.93
C TYR A 44 -17.81 7.97 8.33
N TYR A 45 -18.78 7.79 7.43
CA TYR A 45 -19.96 6.94 7.66
C TYR A 45 -19.74 5.46 7.32
N LYS A 46 -18.49 5.06 7.01
CA LYS A 46 -18.13 3.68 6.65
C LYS A 46 -19.04 3.12 5.56
N ILE A 47 -19.30 3.93 4.53
CA ILE A 47 -20.16 3.56 3.42
C ILE A 47 -19.45 2.47 2.62
N GLN A 48 -19.95 1.25 2.74
CA GLN A 48 -19.38 0.08 2.06
C GLN A 48 -19.93 -0.09 0.64
N GLU A 49 -21.15 0.40 0.38
CA GLU A 49 -21.81 0.33 -0.93
C GLU A 49 -21.41 1.49 -1.85
N LEU A 50 -20.10 1.63 -2.06
CA LEU A 50 -19.54 2.52 -3.07
C LEU A 50 -19.20 1.69 -4.31
N HIS A 51 -19.82 1.99 -5.43
CA HIS A 51 -19.61 1.24 -6.67
C HIS A 51 -18.52 1.82 -7.58
N ILE A 52 -17.61 2.61 -7.01
CA ILE A 52 -16.46 3.18 -7.71
C ILE A 52 -15.58 2.02 -8.20
N LYS A 53 -15.38 1.96 -9.52
CA LYS A 53 -14.47 1.03 -10.19
C LYS A 53 -13.10 1.65 -10.41
N THR A 54 -13.05 2.94 -10.74
CA THR A 54 -11.80 3.67 -10.98
C THR A 54 -11.72 4.87 -10.07
N LEU A 55 -10.65 4.93 -9.28
CA LEU A 55 -10.31 6.05 -8.41
C LEU A 55 -8.96 6.59 -8.84
N ASP A 56 -8.93 7.84 -9.28
CA ASP A 56 -7.68 8.60 -9.42
C ASP A 56 -7.58 9.64 -8.30
N ALA A 57 -6.66 9.39 -7.38
CA ALA A 57 -6.28 10.29 -6.29
C ALA A 57 -4.77 10.55 -6.31
N SER A 58 -4.16 10.46 -7.48
CA SER A 58 -2.75 10.77 -7.69
C SER A 58 -2.46 12.25 -7.46
N HIS A 59 -1.19 12.61 -7.21
CA HIS A 59 -0.76 14.01 -7.06
C HIS A 59 -1.53 14.76 -5.97
N ASN A 60 -1.68 14.14 -4.81
CA ASN A 60 -2.34 14.70 -3.63
C ASN A 60 -1.36 14.73 -2.45
N ARG A 61 -1.88 14.86 -1.21
CA ARG A 61 -1.09 14.90 0.02
C ARG A 61 -1.42 13.74 0.96
N ILE A 62 -1.92 12.63 0.41
CA ILE A 62 -2.42 11.51 1.20
C ILE A 62 -1.27 10.91 2.01
N ALA A 63 -1.44 10.81 3.32
CA ALA A 63 -0.37 10.38 4.24
C ALA A 63 -0.49 8.93 4.72
N GLU A 64 -1.71 8.38 4.73
CA GLU A 64 -1.99 7.04 5.25
C GLU A 64 -3.14 6.38 4.49
N LEU A 65 -3.09 5.05 4.41
CA LEU A 65 -4.19 4.22 3.91
C LEU A 65 -4.66 3.24 4.96
N ASN A 66 -5.97 3.04 5.02
CA ASN A 66 -6.64 2.02 5.81
C ASN A 66 -7.72 1.31 4.99
N GLU A 67 -8.39 0.31 5.59
CA GLU A 67 -9.47 -0.48 4.99
C GLU A 67 -10.60 0.34 4.35
N LEU A 68 -10.83 1.56 4.84
CA LEU A 68 -11.90 2.46 4.39
C LEU A 68 -11.43 3.49 3.35
N SER A 69 -10.12 3.68 3.17
CA SER A 69 -9.57 4.67 2.24
C SER A 69 -9.93 4.38 0.78
N ILE A 70 -10.04 3.09 0.45
CA ILE A 70 -10.36 2.61 -0.89
C ILE A 70 -11.77 1.99 -0.87
N PRO A 71 -12.64 2.26 -1.86
CA PRO A 71 -13.95 1.60 -2.01
C PRO A 71 -13.84 0.10 -2.30
N ASN A 72 -14.74 -0.72 -1.75
CA ASN A 72 -14.72 -2.19 -1.96
C ASN A 72 -14.93 -2.61 -3.42
N GLY A 73 -15.63 -1.78 -4.21
CA GLY A 73 -15.85 -1.99 -5.63
C GLY A 73 -14.67 -1.65 -6.54
N ALA A 74 -13.57 -1.09 -6.01
CA ALA A 74 -12.48 -0.58 -6.82
C ALA A 74 -11.77 -1.68 -7.61
N GLU A 75 -11.54 -1.39 -8.89
CA GLU A 75 -10.81 -2.22 -9.86
C GLU A 75 -9.44 -1.58 -10.15
N VAL A 76 -9.39 -0.26 -10.33
CA VAL A 76 -8.16 0.48 -10.63
C VAL A 76 -8.03 1.67 -9.69
N VAL A 77 -6.90 1.75 -8.98
CA VAL A 77 -6.62 2.81 -8.00
C VAL A 77 -5.29 3.45 -8.32
N PHE A 78 -5.31 4.76 -8.60
CA PHE A 78 -4.11 5.59 -8.74
C PHE A 78 -3.95 6.45 -7.49
N ILE A 79 -2.89 6.21 -6.73
CA ILE A 79 -2.51 6.96 -5.52
C ILE A 79 -1.01 7.28 -5.52
N ASN A 80 -0.41 7.27 -6.71
CA ASN A 80 0.97 7.65 -6.94
C ASN A 80 1.19 9.16 -6.72
N ASN A 81 2.44 9.55 -6.47
CA ASN A 81 2.82 10.94 -6.20
C ASN A 81 2.02 11.54 -5.03
N ASN A 82 2.02 10.84 -3.89
CA ASN A 82 1.43 11.29 -2.63
C ASN A 82 2.51 11.25 -1.52
N PHE A 83 2.11 11.43 -0.26
CA PHE A 83 3.00 11.39 0.90
C PHE A 83 2.74 10.16 1.78
N ILE A 84 2.33 9.04 1.17
CA ILE A 84 1.87 7.87 1.94
C ILE A 84 3.05 7.26 2.69
N LYS A 85 2.98 7.28 4.02
CA LYS A 85 3.99 6.73 4.94
C LYS A 85 3.59 5.39 5.53
N ALA A 86 2.29 5.10 5.57
CA ALA A 86 1.76 3.91 6.19
C ALA A 86 0.55 3.36 5.42
N VAL A 87 0.58 2.05 5.19
CA VAL A 87 -0.58 1.27 4.73
C VAL A 87 -0.92 0.30 5.84
N LYS A 88 -2.14 0.38 6.38
CA LYS A 88 -2.57 -0.51 7.46
C LYS A 88 -2.73 -1.95 6.96
N VAL A 89 -2.55 -2.91 7.85
CA VAL A 89 -2.82 -4.33 7.58
C VAL A 89 -4.25 -4.51 7.04
N ASN A 90 -4.43 -5.42 6.08
CA ASN A 90 -5.72 -5.72 5.44
C ASN A 90 -6.38 -4.56 4.68
N THR A 91 -5.67 -3.47 4.36
CA THR A 91 -6.20 -2.34 3.58
C THR A 91 -6.88 -2.80 2.27
N PHE A 92 -6.31 -3.78 1.59
CA PHE A 92 -6.82 -4.31 0.32
C PHE A 92 -7.64 -5.60 0.44
N PHE A 93 -7.88 -6.11 1.65
CA PHE A 93 -8.45 -7.45 1.84
C PHE A 93 -9.83 -7.60 1.20
N ASP A 94 -10.75 -6.66 1.44
CA ASP A 94 -12.13 -6.70 0.92
C ASP A 94 -12.25 -6.21 -0.54
N LYS A 95 -11.13 -5.86 -1.19
CA LYS A 95 -11.11 -5.29 -2.56
C LYS A 95 -11.10 -6.41 -3.60
N THR A 96 -12.17 -7.19 -3.63
CA THR A 96 -12.26 -8.44 -4.42
C THR A 96 -12.26 -8.26 -5.95
N ASN A 97 -12.46 -7.02 -6.43
CA ASN A 97 -12.44 -6.67 -7.86
C ASN A 97 -11.16 -5.96 -8.29
N LEU A 98 -10.21 -5.77 -7.37
CA LEU A 98 -8.98 -5.05 -7.64
C LEU A 98 -8.20 -5.71 -8.77
N ALA A 99 -7.75 -4.90 -9.71
CA ALA A 99 -6.92 -5.29 -10.84
C ALA A 99 -5.59 -4.54 -10.82
N ARG A 100 -5.59 -3.27 -10.39
CA ARG A 100 -4.37 -2.46 -10.30
C ARG A 100 -4.40 -1.48 -9.13
N VAL A 101 -3.27 -1.36 -8.43
CA VAL A 101 -2.98 -0.29 -7.47
C VAL A 101 -1.63 0.33 -7.79
N ASP A 102 -1.63 1.63 -8.04
CA ASP A 102 -0.42 2.39 -8.29
C ASP A 102 -0.05 3.22 -7.04
N MET A 103 0.95 2.77 -6.30
CA MET A 103 1.53 3.46 -5.13
C MET A 103 2.93 4.01 -5.43
N TYR A 104 3.28 4.14 -6.71
CA TYR A 104 4.58 4.67 -7.13
C TYR A 104 4.84 6.07 -6.58
N ALA A 105 6.10 6.38 -6.26
CA ALA A 105 6.53 7.69 -5.77
C ALA A 105 5.71 8.18 -4.56
N ASN A 106 5.87 7.48 -3.44
CA ASN A 106 5.32 7.82 -2.13
C ASN A 106 6.47 7.85 -1.08
N GLU A 107 6.12 7.96 0.21
CA GLU A 107 7.09 8.05 1.30
C GLU A 107 7.12 6.77 2.17
N LEU A 108 6.85 5.61 1.57
CA LEU A 108 6.86 4.33 2.29
C LEU A 108 8.29 3.95 2.66
N THR A 109 8.59 4.00 3.95
CA THR A 109 9.86 3.50 4.49
C THR A 109 9.79 2.02 4.86
N LYS A 110 8.61 1.54 5.24
CA LYS A 110 8.34 0.12 5.53
C LYS A 110 6.96 -0.25 5.03
N LEU A 111 6.78 -1.52 4.70
CA LEU A 111 5.49 -2.08 4.33
C LEU A 111 5.35 -3.48 4.92
N ASP A 112 4.31 -3.68 5.72
CA ASP A 112 3.97 -5.01 6.25
C ASP A 112 3.40 -5.87 5.13
N LEU A 113 3.81 -7.14 5.04
CA LEU A 113 3.27 -8.07 4.05
C LEU A 113 1.73 -8.17 4.14
N ASN A 114 1.18 -8.13 5.36
CA ASN A 114 -0.27 -8.18 5.59
C ASN A 114 -1.00 -6.91 5.14
N ALA A 115 -0.29 -5.79 4.93
CA ALA A 115 -0.89 -4.62 4.31
C ALA A 115 -1.31 -4.90 2.86
N LEU A 116 -0.58 -5.80 2.17
CA LEU A 116 -0.84 -6.23 0.79
C LEU A 116 -1.72 -7.49 0.69
N ARG A 117 -2.22 -8.00 1.81
CA ARG A 117 -3.04 -9.21 1.83
C ARG A 117 -4.36 -9.00 1.10
N LEU A 118 -4.69 -9.94 0.24
CA LEU A 118 -5.93 -9.99 -0.53
C LEU A 118 -6.82 -11.12 -0.03
N TYR A 119 -8.13 -10.97 -0.23
CA TYR A 119 -9.02 -12.13 -0.26
C TYR A 119 -8.56 -13.09 -1.38
N PRO A 120 -8.61 -14.43 -1.18
CA PRO A 120 -8.18 -15.39 -2.19
C PRO A 120 -8.75 -15.10 -3.59
N VAL A 121 -7.86 -14.80 -4.54
CA VAL A 121 -8.26 -14.44 -5.90
C VAL A 121 -8.62 -15.70 -6.66
N ALA A 122 -9.83 -15.74 -7.21
CA ALA A 122 -10.33 -16.87 -7.99
C ALA A 122 -9.37 -17.25 -9.13
N MET A 123 -9.28 -18.56 -9.44
CA MET A 123 -8.35 -19.10 -10.46
C MET A 123 -8.60 -18.56 -11.87
N ASN A 124 -9.83 -18.10 -12.16
CA ASN A 124 -10.22 -17.52 -13.45
C ASN A 124 -9.90 -16.02 -13.58
N LYS A 125 -9.37 -15.38 -12.54
CA LYS A 125 -8.94 -13.97 -12.57
C LYS A 125 -7.42 -13.85 -12.58
N SER A 126 -6.87 -12.78 -13.12
CA SER A 126 -5.47 -12.41 -12.87
C SER A 126 -5.29 -11.95 -11.43
N LEU A 127 -4.07 -12.07 -10.88
CA LEU A 127 -3.74 -11.42 -9.62
C LEU A 127 -3.64 -9.90 -9.84
N PRO A 128 -4.01 -9.07 -8.84
CA PRO A 128 -3.87 -7.63 -8.96
C PRO A 128 -2.43 -7.19 -9.14
N GLU A 129 -2.22 -6.15 -9.93
CA GLU A 129 -0.92 -5.53 -10.20
C GLU A 129 -0.65 -4.38 -9.25
N PHE A 130 0.50 -4.39 -8.60
CA PHE A 130 0.91 -3.36 -7.65
C PHE A 130 2.20 -2.71 -8.14
N TYR A 131 2.28 -1.39 -7.98
CA TYR A 131 3.47 -0.59 -8.29
C TYR A 131 3.95 0.09 -7.01
N LEU A 132 5.18 -0.23 -6.59
CA LEU A 132 5.78 0.19 -5.31
C LEU A 132 7.06 1.00 -5.47
N GLY A 133 7.59 1.15 -6.69
CA GLY A 133 8.81 1.88 -6.99
C GLY A 133 8.76 3.34 -6.54
N GLY A 134 9.94 3.97 -6.47
CA GLY A 134 10.05 5.37 -6.04
C GLY A 134 9.75 5.63 -4.56
N ASN A 135 9.65 4.58 -3.74
CA ASN A 135 9.49 4.67 -2.28
C ASN A 135 10.84 4.46 -1.56
N PRO A 136 11.12 5.20 -0.47
CA PRO A 136 12.38 5.14 0.27
C PRO A 136 12.44 3.94 1.25
N PHE A 137 12.31 2.72 0.76
CA PHE A 137 12.24 1.53 1.60
C PHE A 137 13.51 1.29 2.44
N HIS A 138 13.32 1.06 3.72
CA HIS A 138 14.32 0.62 4.69
C HIS A 138 14.15 -0.89 4.92
N CYS A 139 15.00 -1.68 4.28
CA CYS A 139 14.86 -3.12 4.25
C CYS A 139 15.60 -3.76 5.44
N ASP A 140 14.85 -4.10 6.48
CA ASP A 140 15.28 -4.87 7.66
C ASP A 140 14.55 -6.22 7.73
N CYS A 141 14.66 -6.95 8.84
CA CYS A 141 14.05 -8.26 8.96
C CYS A 141 12.52 -8.30 8.74
N SER A 142 11.80 -7.19 8.86
CA SER A 142 10.34 -7.17 8.62
C SER A 142 9.96 -7.10 7.13
N MET A 143 10.96 -6.96 6.25
CA MET A 143 10.78 -6.76 4.81
C MET A 143 11.46 -7.82 3.95
N ASP A 144 11.88 -8.94 4.55
CA ASP A 144 12.51 -10.09 3.87
C ASP A 144 11.61 -10.73 2.80
N TRP A 145 10.30 -10.48 2.88
CA TRP A 145 9.31 -10.87 1.88
C TRP A 145 9.44 -10.14 0.54
N LEU A 146 9.96 -8.90 0.54
CA LEU A 146 9.91 -8.01 -0.63
C LEU A 146 10.58 -8.60 -1.89
N PRO A 147 11.79 -9.20 -1.84
CA PRO A 147 12.43 -9.79 -3.01
C PRO A 147 11.67 -11.00 -3.58
N VAL A 148 10.87 -11.67 -2.76
CA VAL A 148 10.23 -12.96 -3.08
C VAL A 148 8.71 -12.86 -3.23
N ILE A 149 8.11 -11.68 -3.11
CA ILE A 149 6.63 -11.52 -3.15
C ILE A 149 6.00 -12.12 -4.41
N ASN A 150 6.65 -11.95 -5.56
CA ASN A 150 6.15 -12.49 -6.82
C ASN A 150 6.24 -14.03 -6.91
N ASN A 151 6.97 -14.69 -6.00
CA ASN A 151 7.03 -16.15 -5.87
C ASN A 151 6.00 -16.68 -4.86
N MET A 152 5.42 -15.81 -4.02
CA MET A 152 4.42 -16.17 -3.00
C MET A 152 2.98 -16.29 -3.57
N THR A 153 2.83 -16.33 -4.89
CA THR A 153 1.53 -16.33 -5.57
C THR A 153 0.76 -17.65 -5.49
N ALA A 154 1.34 -18.71 -4.90
CA ALA A 154 0.71 -20.04 -4.80
C ALA A 154 -0.64 -20.01 -4.06
N LEU A 155 -0.74 -19.21 -2.99
CA LEU A 155 -1.99 -19.03 -2.24
C LEU A 155 -2.94 -18.02 -2.88
N ARG A 156 -2.51 -17.29 -3.92
CA ARG A 156 -3.29 -16.25 -4.61
C ARG A 156 -3.91 -15.22 -3.66
N GLN A 157 -3.21 -14.93 -2.56
CA GLN A 157 -3.57 -13.99 -1.49
C GLN A 157 -2.68 -12.75 -1.46
N TYR A 158 -1.76 -12.61 -2.42
CA TYR A 158 -0.86 -11.47 -2.55
C TYR A 158 -0.84 -11.01 -4.02
N PRO A 159 -0.67 -9.70 -4.25
CA PRO A 159 -0.59 -9.14 -5.60
C PRO A 159 0.73 -9.48 -6.29
N ARG A 160 0.81 -9.18 -7.59
CA ARG A 160 2.08 -9.14 -8.32
C ARG A 160 2.63 -7.73 -8.28
N VAL A 161 3.87 -7.57 -7.81
CA VAL A 161 4.59 -6.30 -7.87
C VAL A 161 5.26 -6.19 -9.23
N MET A 162 4.75 -5.31 -10.08
CA MET A 162 5.13 -5.26 -11.49
C MET A 162 6.43 -4.49 -11.72
N ASP A 163 6.75 -3.55 -10.84
CA ASP A 163 7.94 -2.69 -10.91
C ASP A 163 9.00 -3.07 -9.86
N LEU A 164 9.02 -4.33 -9.42
CA LEU A 164 9.92 -4.81 -8.36
C LEU A 164 11.41 -4.53 -8.66
N GLU A 165 11.79 -4.54 -9.94
CA GLU A 165 13.13 -4.18 -10.41
C GLU A 165 13.54 -2.73 -10.11
N ASN A 166 12.56 -1.83 -10.00
CA ASN A 166 12.75 -0.41 -9.71
C ASN A 166 12.65 -0.10 -8.20
N VAL A 167 12.33 -1.10 -7.38
CA VAL A 167 12.23 -0.94 -5.92
C VAL A 167 13.63 -0.99 -5.33
N MET A 168 14.04 0.08 -4.64
CA MET A 168 15.36 0.19 -4.01
C MET A 168 15.25 -0.01 -2.50
N CYS A 169 16.13 -0.85 -1.97
CA CYS A 169 16.29 -1.11 -0.55
C CYS A 169 17.46 -0.31 0.02
N LYS A 170 17.18 0.50 1.03
CA LYS A 170 18.18 1.06 1.92
C LYS A 170 18.49 0.05 3.03
N MET A 171 19.72 -0.44 3.05
CA MET A 171 20.14 -1.48 4.00
C MET A 171 20.64 -0.85 5.31
N THR A 172 20.16 -1.35 6.45
CA THR A 172 20.47 -0.81 7.77
C THR A 172 21.87 -1.21 8.30
N TYR A 173 22.39 -2.38 7.88
CA TYR A 173 23.57 -3.02 8.50
C TYR A 173 24.76 -3.23 7.56
N SER A 174 24.65 -2.82 6.29
CA SER A 174 25.80 -2.76 5.40
C SER A 174 26.78 -1.69 5.91
N ARG A 175 28.10 -1.95 5.87
CA ARG A 175 29.12 -0.93 6.17
C ARG A 175 28.98 0.21 5.15
N GLY A 176 28.29 1.28 5.53
CA GLY A 176 27.85 2.37 4.65
C GLY A 176 26.38 2.23 4.26
N MET A 177 25.67 3.37 4.11
CA MET A 177 24.30 3.38 3.60
C MET A 177 24.31 2.87 2.16
N MET A 178 24.05 1.58 1.98
CA MET A 178 24.00 0.94 0.67
C MET A 178 22.55 0.91 0.20
N HIS A 179 22.31 1.49 -0.97
CA HIS A 179 21.07 1.32 -1.70
C HIS A 179 21.29 0.21 -2.73
N ILE A 180 20.47 -0.84 -2.67
CA ILE A 180 20.51 -1.96 -3.62
C ILE A 180 19.12 -2.19 -4.20
N PRO A 181 18.99 -2.69 -5.44
CA PRO A 181 17.71 -3.15 -5.94
C PRO A 181 17.14 -4.26 -5.03
N ALA A 182 15.83 -4.26 -4.78
CA ALA A 182 15.18 -5.23 -3.91
C ALA A 182 15.37 -6.68 -4.42
N ILE A 183 15.40 -6.86 -5.74
CA ILE A 183 15.64 -8.17 -6.38
C ILE A 183 17.05 -8.74 -6.13
N ASP A 184 18.03 -7.87 -5.85
CA ASP A 184 19.42 -8.26 -5.62
C ASP A 184 19.73 -8.47 -4.12
N ALA A 185 18.79 -8.11 -3.24
CA ALA A 185 18.96 -8.20 -1.80
C ALA A 185 18.91 -9.67 -1.34
N LYS A 186 19.96 -10.11 -0.65
CA LYS A 186 20.07 -11.46 -0.10
C LYS A 186 19.33 -11.56 1.25
N PRO A 187 18.69 -12.69 1.57
CA PRO A 187 17.97 -12.88 2.85
C PRO A 187 18.82 -12.53 4.08
N ALA A 188 20.11 -12.88 4.09
CA ALA A 188 21.03 -12.60 5.19
C ALA A 188 21.28 -11.10 5.45
N GLN A 189 20.86 -10.20 4.56
CA GLN A 189 21.00 -8.76 4.73
C GLN A 189 19.76 -8.10 5.36
N PHE A 190 18.62 -8.80 5.44
CA PHE A 190 17.39 -8.35 6.11
C PHE A 190 17.51 -8.60 7.62
N LEU A 191 18.38 -7.83 8.27
CA LEU A 191 18.66 -7.94 9.69
C LEU A 191 17.92 -6.86 10.47
N CYS A 192 17.50 -7.17 11.70
CA CYS A 192 16.94 -6.21 12.64
C CYS A 192 17.91 -5.94 13.80
N PRO A 193 17.79 -4.79 14.47
CA PRO A 193 18.51 -4.57 15.71
C PRO A 193 18.00 -5.56 16.75
N TYR A 194 18.91 -6.11 17.56
CA TYR A 194 18.54 -6.85 18.76
C TYR A 194 17.91 -5.87 19.76
N GLU A 195 16.61 -5.94 19.98
CA GLU A 195 15.97 -5.31 21.14
C GLU A 195 16.08 -6.25 22.34
N THR A 196 17.25 -6.31 22.97
CA THR A 196 17.37 -7.00 24.27
C THR A 196 16.71 -6.14 25.35
N HIS A 197 15.44 -6.39 25.66
CA HIS A 197 14.89 -6.04 26.97
C HIS A 197 15.46 -7.02 28.00
N CYS A 198 16.71 -6.78 28.44
CA CYS A 198 17.27 -7.51 29.57
C CYS A 198 16.71 -6.89 30.85
N PHE A 199 15.86 -7.63 31.59
CA PHE A 199 15.53 -7.25 32.96
C PHE A 199 16.83 -7.17 33.78
N ALA A 200 16.92 -6.23 34.71
CA ALA A 200 18.11 -6.02 35.55
C ALA A 200 18.56 -7.26 36.38
N LEU A 201 17.76 -8.34 36.38
CA LEU A 201 18.04 -9.60 37.06
C LEU A 201 18.39 -10.77 36.11
N CYS A 202 18.40 -10.57 34.78
CA CYS A 202 18.85 -11.58 33.83
C CYS A 202 20.27 -11.28 33.35
N HIS A 203 21.15 -12.28 33.42
CA HIS A 203 22.37 -12.29 32.62
C HIS A 203 21.97 -12.60 31.18
N CYS A 204 22.05 -11.60 30.30
CA CYS A 204 21.91 -11.83 28.87
C CYS A 204 23.06 -12.73 28.41
N CYS A 205 22.76 -13.99 28.08
CA CYS A 205 23.71 -14.88 27.43
C CYS A 205 23.91 -14.41 25.98
N ASP A 206 25.07 -13.83 25.70
CA ASP A 206 25.60 -13.72 24.34
C ASP A 206 25.82 -15.14 23.80
N PHE A 207 24.98 -15.56 22.87
CA PHE A 207 25.07 -16.78 22.07
C PHE A 207 24.98 -18.14 22.82
N ASP A 208 23.89 -18.85 22.52
CA ASP A 208 23.56 -20.25 22.80
C ASP A 208 23.46 -20.72 24.27
N ALA A 209 22.22 -21.13 24.60
CA ALA A 209 21.72 -21.86 25.76
C ALA A 209 21.47 -21.08 27.08
N CYS A 210 20.25 -21.30 27.60
CA CYS A 210 19.83 -21.00 28.97
C CYS A 210 20.53 -21.92 29.97
#